data_AF-A0A0F8X8H8-F1
#
_entry.id   AF-A0A0F8X8H8-F1
#
_cell.length_a   1.000
_cell.length_b   1.000
_cell.length_c   1.000
_cell.angle_alpha   90.00
_cell.angle_beta   90.00
_cell.angle_gamma   90.00
#
_symmetry.space_group_name_H-M   'P 1'
#
loop_
_entity.id
_entity.type
_entity.pdbx_description
1 polymer ?
#
loop_
_entity_poly.entity_id
_entity_poly.type
_entity_poly.pdbx_seq_one_letter_code
_entity_poly.pdbx_strand_id
1 'polypeptide(L)' 'SFYEKRDLIQFRFTITSIDNNLLSFWEPNAPLFEERLESLIHSFEKGYKTSISVEPFLDLDPFLLIDELAPFVTESIWI' A
#
# COMPACT_ATOMS: atom_id res chain seq x y z
N SER A 1 1.20 24.87 9.04
CA SER A 1 1.52 23.57 9.69
C SER A 1 1.53 22.45 8.66
N PHE A 2 2.24 21.34 8.91
CA PHE A 2 2.24 20.14 8.03
C PHE A 2 0.83 19.61 7.79
N TYR A 3 0.04 19.49 8.86
CA TYR A 3 -1.32 18.94 8.83
C TYR A 3 -2.32 19.80 8.02
N GLU A 4 -2.11 21.11 7.95
CA GLU A 4 -2.97 22.03 7.16
C GLU A 4 -2.77 21.86 5.65
N LYS A 5 -1.64 21.28 5.22
CA LYS A 5 -1.30 21.06 3.81
C LYS A 5 -1.58 19.63 3.34
N ARG A 6 -2.43 18.90 4.06
CA ARG A 6 -2.75 17.49 3.79
C ARG A 6 -3.14 17.19 2.34
N ASP A 7 -3.89 18.09 1.70
CA ASP A 7 -4.38 17.90 0.32
C ASP A 7 -3.28 18.01 -0.74
N LEU A 8 -2.11 18.55 -0.33
CA LEU A 8 -0.89 18.67 -1.11
C LEU A 8 0.11 17.53 -0.83
N ILE A 9 -0.23 16.60 0.07
CA ILE A 9 0.62 15.49 0.48
C ILE A 9 -0.02 14.19 0.02
N GLN A 10 0.78 13.35 -0.64
CA GLN A 10 0.40 12.01 -1.04
C GLN A 10 1.30 10.99 -0.33
N PHE A 11 0.67 9.98 0.28
CA PHE A 11 1.36 8.80 0.77
C PHE A 11 1.37 7.73 -0.32
N ARG A 12 2.56 7.22 -0.60
CA ARG A 12 2.75 6.09 -1.51
C ARG A 12 3.27 4.89 -0.74
N PHE A 13 2.60 3.76 -0.90
CA PHE A 13 2.97 2.49 -0.29
C PHE A 13 3.48 1.52 -1.34
N THR A 14 4.41 0.65 -0.97
CA THR A 14 4.85 -0.48 -1.79
C THR A 14 4.32 -1.76 -1.16
N ILE A 15 3.35 -2.40 -1.82
CA ILE A 15 2.70 -3.63 -1.34
C ILE A 15 2.69 -4.60 -2.50
N THR A 16 3.60 -5.57 -2.45
CA THR A 16 4.01 -6.42 -3.58
C THR A 16 3.44 -7.83 -3.52
N SER A 17 2.90 -8.22 -2.36
CA SER A 17 2.34 -9.54 -2.07
C SER A 17 1.36 -9.46 -0.90
N ILE A 18 0.35 -10.34 -0.89
CA ILE A 18 -0.44 -10.65 0.32
C ILE A 18 0.18 -11.80 1.14
N ASP A 19 1.06 -12.60 0.54
CA ASP A 19 1.74 -13.71 1.23
C ASP A 19 2.99 -13.24 1.99
N ASN A 20 2.90 -13.29 3.33
CA ASN A 20 3.98 -12.95 4.24
C ASN A 20 5.21 -13.87 4.13
N ASN A 21 5.07 -15.10 3.61
CA ASN A 21 6.23 -15.96 3.34
C ASN A 21 7.04 -15.43 2.15
N LEU A 22 6.37 -15.00 1.08
CA LEU A 22 7.02 -14.36 -0.06
C LEU A 22 7.66 -13.04 0.36
N LEU A 23 6.94 -12.21 1.13
CA LEU A 23 7.48 -10.95 1.66
C LEU A 23 8.70 -11.21 2.54
N SER A 24 8.65 -12.19 3.46
CA SER A 24 9.79 -12.49 4.34
C SER A 24 11.00 -13.01 3.56
N PHE A 25 10.78 -13.70 2.44
CA PHE A 25 11.85 -14.20 1.59
C PHE A 25 12.51 -13.10 0.76
N TRP A 26 11.72 -12.24 0.11
CA TRP A 26 12.22 -11.20 -0.79
C TRP A 26 12.55 -9.88 -0.09
N GLU A 27 11.86 -9.59 1.02
CA GLU A 27 11.87 -8.31 1.75
C GLU A 27 12.00 -8.52 3.28
N PRO A 28 13.00 -9.27 3.78
CA PRO A 28 13.04 -9.81 5.16
C PRO A 28 13.02 -8.80 6.31
N ASN A 29 13.34 -7.53 6.05
CA ASN A 29 13.37 -6.47 7.07
C ASN A 29 12.24 -5.46 6.89
N ALA A 30 11.38 -5.65 5.89
CA ALA A 30 10.25 -4.78 5.64
C ALA A 30 9.04 -5.23 6.48
N PRO A 31 8.10 -4.33 6.78
CA PRO A 31 6.84 -4.70 7.44
C PRO A 31 6.09 -5.78 6.65
N LEU A 32 5.34 -6.60 7.35
CA LEU A 32 4.45 -7.60 6.74
C LEU A 32 3.23 -6.94 6.09
N PHE A 33 2.45 -7.71 5.34
CA PHE A 33 1.29 -7.21 4.59
C PHE A 33 0.33 -6.40 5.46
N GLU A 34 0.00 -6.91 6.66
CA GLU A 34 -0.99 -6.32 7.56
C GLU A 34 -0.59 -4.92 8.02
N GLU A 35 0.67 -4.71 8.41
CA GLU A 35 1.14 -3.40 8.86
C GLU A 35 1.16 -2.37 7.72
N ARG A 36 1.48 -2.81 6.48
CA ARG A 36 1.41 -1.94 5.30
C ARG A 36 -0.03 -1.57 4.98
N LEU A 37 -0.95 -2.52 5.06
CA LEU A 37 -2.39 -2.30 4.86
C LEU A 37 -2.95 -1.36 5.92
N GLU A 38 -2.64 -1.58 7.20
CA GLU A 38 -3.04 -0.70 8.31
C GLU A 38 -2.52 0.73 8.11
N SER A 39 -1.28 0.88 7.63
CA SER A 39 -0.70 2.18 7.32
C SER A 39 -1.41 2.89 6.17
N LEU A 40 -1.77 2.15 5.11
CA LEU A 40 -2.56 2.65 3.99
C LEU A 40 -3.94 3.13 4.45
N ILE A 41 -4.66 2.28 5.19
CA ILE A 41 -5.98 2.58 5.74
C ILE A 41 -5.88 3.83 6.62
N HIS A 42 -4.87 3.91 7.49
CA HIS A 42 -4.68 5.07 8.35
C HIS A 42 -4.49 6.37 7.56
N SER A 43 -3.65 6.36 6.52
CA SER A 43 -3.46 7.54 5.67
C SER A 43 -4.75 7.95 4.95
N PHE A 44 -5.50 6.97 4.45
CA PHE A 44 -6.80 7.18 3.82
C PHE A 44 -7.82 7.78 4.79
N GLU A 45 -8.03 7.17 5.95
CA GLU A 45 -8.97 7.62 6.99
C GLU A 45 -8.63 8.99 7.54
N LYS A 46 -7.33 9.31 7.60
CA LYS A 46 -6.93 10.65 7.99
C LYS A 46 -7.36 11.67 6.95
N GLY A 47 -7.53 11.31 5.68
CA GLY A 47 -7.92 12.18 4.56
C GLY A 47 -6.73 12.65 3.73
N TYR A 48 -5.64 11.89 3.66
CA TYR A 48 -4.53 12.16 2.74
C TYR A 48 -4.78 11.49 1.40
N LYS A 49 -4.12 11.96 0.34
CA LYS A 49 -4.08 11.23 -0.92
C LYS A 49 -3.25 9.96 -0.74
N THR A 50 -3.75 8.85 -1.27
CA THR A 50 -3.09 7.54 -1.18
C THR A 50 -2.85 6.97 -2.57
N SER A 51 -1.70 6.32 -2.74
CA SER A 51 -1.30 5.62 -3.95
C SER A 51 -0.51 4.38 -3.58
N ILE A 52 -0.49 3.38 -4.47
CA ILE A 52 0.21 2.12 -4.21
C ILE A 52 1.03 1.73 -5.43
N SER A 53 2.21 1.16 -5.17
CA SER A 53 3.03 0.45 -6.13
C SER A 53 3.00 -1.03 -5.78
N VAL A 54 2.53 -1.89 -6.71
CA VAL A 54 2.61 -3.34 -6.56
C VAL A 54 3.85 -3.96 -7.21
N GLU A 55 4.81 -3.11 -7.60
CA GLU A 55 6.10 -3.52 -8.18
C GLU A 55 7.19 -3.74 -7.12
N PRO A 56 8.04 -4.78 -7.25
CA PRO A 56 7.87 -5.91 -8.17
C PRO A 56 6.67 -6.76 -7.78
N PHE A 57 5.91 -7.23 -8.76
CA PHE A 57 4.77 -8.10 -8.49
C PHE A 57 5.26 -9.50 -8.08
N LEU A 58 5.01 -9.89 -6.83
CA LEU A 58 5.49 -11.16 -6.26
C LEU A 58 4.44 -12.27 -6.23
N ASP A 59 3.15 -11.91 -6.17
CA ASP A 59 2.06 -12.88 -6.20
C ASP A 59 1.93 -13.55 -7.59
N LEU A 60 1.18 -14.66 -7.65
CA LEU A 60 0.82 -15.29 -8.93
C LEU A 60 -0.40 -14.64 -9.58
N ASP A 61 -1.29 -14.06 -8.77
CA ASP A 61 -2.53 -13.41 -9.19
C ASP A 61 -2.64 -12.01 -8.59
N PRO A 62 -2.57 -10.93 -9.40
CA PRO A 62 -2.58 -9.57 -8.90
C PRO A 62 -3.97 -9.10 -8.46
N PHE A 63 -5.04 -9.76 -8.91
CA PHE A 63 -6.39 -9.27 -8.70
C PHE A 63 -6.78 -9.32 -7.22
N LEU A 64 -6.40 -10.37 -6.50
CA LEU A 64 -6.68 -10.48 -5.06
C LEU A 64 -6.04 -9.35 -4.26
N LEU A 65 -4.79 -9.04 -4.56
CA LEU A 65 -4.07 -7.94 -3.89
C LEU A 65 -4.69 -6.58 -4.27
N ILE A 66 -4.99 -6.37 -5.54
CA ILE A 66 -5.59 -5.12 -6.01
C ILE A 66 -6.99 -4.92 -5.40
N ASP A 67 -7.83 -5.95 -5.37
CA ASP A 67 -9.19 -5.88 -4.84
C ASP A 67 -9.20 -5.54 -3.34
N GLU A 68 -8.25 -6.06 -2.57
CA GLU A 68 -8.09 -5.76 -1.15
C GLU A 68 -7.66 -4.30 -0.91
N LEU A 69 -6.79 -3.78 -1.79
CA LEU A 69 -6.17 -2.47 -1.62
C LEU A 69 -6.98 -1.32 -2.21
N ALA A 70 -7.68 -1.54 -3.33
CA ALA A 70 -8.39 -0.53 -4.10
C ALA A 70 -9.36 0.35 -3.29
N PRO A 71 -10.10 -0.17 -2.28
CA PRO A 71 -10.99 0.66 -1.46
C PRO A 71 -10.29 1.81 -0.71
N PHE A 72 -8.98 1.71 -0.49
CA PHE A 72 -8.20 2.68 0.29
C PHE A 72 -7.26 3.53 -0.57
N VAL A 73 -7.38 3.47 -1.90
CA VAL A 73 -6.57 4.24 -2.86
C VAL A 73 -7.40 5.38 -3.44
N THR A 74 -6.91 6.60 -3.29
CA THR A 74 -7.57 7.78 -3.89
C THR A 74 -6.99 8.16 -5.26
N GLU A 75 -5.74 7.79 -5.54
CA GLU A 75 -5.02 8.18 -6.75
C GLU A 75 -4.80 6.97 -7.68
N SER A 76 -3.57 6.45 -7.76
CA SER A 76 -3.18 5.42 -8.71
C SER A 76 -2.66 4.16 -8.03
N ILE A 77 -2.95 3.02 -8.66
CA ILE A 77 -2.30 1.74 -8.41
C ILE A 77 -1.33 1.51 -9.59
N TRP A 78 -0.05 1.35 -9.30
CA TRP A 78 1.00 1.07 -10.29
C TRP A 78 1.28 -0.42 -10.30
N ILE A 79 1.19 -1.05 -11.48
CA ILE A 79 1.33 -2.50 -11.72
C ILE A 79 2.50 -2.76 -12.64
#